data_AF-A0A947JDC6-F1
#
_entry.id   AF-A0A947JDC6-F1
#
_cell.length_a   1.000
_cell.length_b   1.000
_cell.length_c   1.000
_cell.angle_alpha   90.00
_cell.angle_beta   90.00
_cell.angle_gamma   90.00
#
_symmetry.space_group_name_H-M   'P 1'
#
loop_
_entity.id
_entity.type
_entity.pdbx_description
1 polymer ?
#
loop_
_entity_poly.entity_id
_entity_poly.type
_entity_poly.pdbx_seq_one_letter_code
_entity_poly.pdbx_strand_id
1 'polypeptide(L)'
;MDVVSHAVWGATIIRKSTHVWWAAFFGALPDLLTGAYGLVRYGSKYSVELIEFSELHKPGGLYLKVYYFFHSFLPISIVAGIIAIFAPNYTIVTLPYYLHIIMDIFTHRGVWATRIFYPISNFHFQGHNWWKNKWISIVNWGAIVAINLIIFIL
;
A
#
# COMPACT_ATOMS: atom_id res chain seq x y z
N MET A 1 -3.35 0.88 -5.61
CA MET A 1 -3.34 -0.18 -6.65
C MET A 1 -4.04 -1.42 -6.09
N ASP A 2 -3.88 -2.64 -6.62
CA ASP A 2 -4.38 -3.84 -5.91
C ASP A 2 -3.30 -4.44 -5.00
N VAL A 3 -3.71 -5.03 -3.87
CA VAL A 3 -2.82 -5.58 -2.84
C VAL A 3 -1.83 -6.62 -3.38
N VAL A 4 -2.25 -7.40 -4.38
CA VAL A 4 -1.41 -8.45 -4.98
C VAL A 4 -0.30 -7.80 -5.80
N SER A 5 -0.63 -6.80 -6.61
CA SER A 5 0.35 -6.06 -7.40
C SER A 5 1.44 -5.42 -6.52
N HIS A 6 1.08 -4.89 -5.34
CA HIS A 6 2.04 -4.34 -4.40
C HIS A 6 2.95 -5.41 -3.78
N ALA A 7 2.40 -6.57 -3.41
CA ALA A 7 3.22 -7.69 -2.95
C ALA A 7 4.23 -8.14 -4.01
N VAL A 8 3.77 -8.26 -5.26
CA VAL A 8 4.62 -8.69 -6.37
C VAL A 8 5.70 -7.65 -6.67
N TRP A 9 5.39 -6.35 -6.62
CA TRP A 9 6.41 -5.30 -6.71
C TRP A 9 7.45 -5.40 -5.59
N GLY A 10 7.01 -5.62 -4.34
CA GLY A 10 7.90 -5.83 -3.21
C GLY A 10 8.86 -6.99 -3.42
N ALA A 11 8.35 -8.14 -3.85
CA ALA A 11 9.18 -9.29 -4.22
C ALA A 11 10.13 -8.97 -5.38
N THR A 12 9.66 -8.22 -6.38
CA THR A 12 10.42 -7.89 -7.60
C THR A 12 11.65 -7.06 -7.28
N ILE A 13 11.52 -6.00 -6.46
CA ILE A 13 12.63 -5.09 -6.16
C ILE A 13 13.69 -5.69 -5.22
N ILE A 14 13.34 -6.72 -4.43
CA ILE A 14 14.23 -7.37 -3.45
C ILE A 14 14.48 -8.85 -3.83
N ARG A 15 14.27 -9.23 -5.09
CA ARG A 15 14.21 -10.63 -5.55
C ARG A 15 15.41 -11.50 -5.18
N LYS A 16 16.64 -10.95 -5.26
CA LYS A 16 17.88 -11.70 -4.99
C LYS A 16 18.27 -11.73 -3.49
N SER A 17 17.39 -11.29 -2.59
CA SER A 17 17.60 -11.32 -1.14
C SER A 17 16.90 -12.50 -0.47
N THR A 18 17.47 -13.00 0.63
CA THR A 18 16.80 -13.96 1.54
C THR A 18 15.50 -13.40 2.15
N HIS A 19 15.31 -12.07 2.12
CA HIS A 19 14.13 -11.39 2.65
C HIS A 19 13.02 -11.17 1.61
N VAL A 20 13.06 -11.80 0.44
CA VAL A 20 12.08 -11.58 -0.65
C VAL A 20 10.62 -11.76 -0.21
N TRP A 21 10.33 -12.75 0.64
CA TRP A 21 8.98 -12.98 1.16
C TRP A 21 8.53 -11.90 2.14
N TRP A 22 9.46 -11.40 2.97
CA TRP A 22 9.21 -10.24 3.81
C TRP A 22 9.01 -8.98 2.98
N ALA A 23 9.75 -8.82 1.89
CA ALA A 23 9.57 -7.70 0.97
C ALA A 23 8.19 -7.74 0.29
N ALA A 24 7.72 -8.92 -0.12
CA ALA A 24 6.37 -9.09 -0.64
C ALA A 24 5.30 -8.72 0.41
N PHE A 25 5.47 -9.24 1.63
CA PHE A 25 4.57 -8.93 2.74
C PHE A 25 4.53 -7.43 3.06
N PHE A 26 5.68 -6.78 3.21
CA PHE A 26 5.77 -5.34 3.48
C PHE A 26 5.25 -4.48 2.32
N GLY A 27 5.36 -4.95 1.08
CA GLY A 27 4.73 -4.31 -0.08
C GLY A 27 3.20 -4.29 0.03
N ALA A 28 2.57 -5.37 0.50
CA ALA A 28 1.12 -5.43 0.70
C ALA A 28 0.63 -4.91 2.06
N LEU A 29 1.55 -4.66 3.01
CA LEU A 29 1.20 -4.41 4.40
C LEU A 29 0.25 -3.21 4.64
N PRO A 30 0.35 -2.06 3.93
CA PRO A 30 -0.60 -0.95 4.13
C PRO A 30 -2.06 -1.35 3.89
N ASP A 31 -2.30 -2.09 2.80
CA ASP A 31 -3.61 -2.61 2.42
C ASP A 31 -4.08 -3.67 3.43
N LEU A 32 -3.21 -4.59 3.82
CA LEU A 32 -3.55 -5.66 4.76
C LEU A 32 -3.95 -5.10 6.13
N LEU A 33 -3.21 -4.11 6.65
CA LEU A 33 -3.53 -3.49 7.93
C LEU A 33 -4.85 -2.73 7.89
N THR A 34 -5.10 -1.99 6.80
CA THR A 34 -6.36 -1.26 6.63
C THR A 34 -7.54 -2.22 6.43
N GLY A 35 -7.36 -3.27 5.63
CA GLY A 35 -8.35 -4.32 5.40
C GLY A 35 -8.69 -5.08 6.68
N ALA A 36 -7.68 -5.51 7.44
CA ALA A 36 -7.86 -6.17 8.72
C ALA A 36 -8.60 -5.27 9.72
N TYR A 37 -8.27 -3.98 9.80
CA TYR A 37 -9.01 -3.02 10.61
C TYR A 37 -10.49 -2.96 10.20
N GLY A 38 -10.77 -2.89 8.89
CA GLY A 38 -12.14 -2.93 8.37
C GLY A 38 -12.91 -4.19 8.75
N LEU A 39 -12.27 -5.36 8.59
CA LEU A 39 -12.85 -6.66 8.94
C LEU A 39 -13.17 -6.76 10.44
N VAL A 40 -12.24 -6.36 11.32
CA VAL A 40 -12.47 -6.39 12.77
C VAL A 40 -13.59 -5.41 13.17
N ARG A 41 -13.61 -4.21 12.56
CA ARG A 41 -14.53 -3.14 12.96
C ARG A 41 -15.97 -3.36 12.46
N TYR A 42 -16.12 -3.97 11.28
CA TYR A 42 -17.39 -4.04 10.55
C TYR A 42 -17.83 -5.47 10.19
N GLY A 43 -16.94 -6.47 10.27
CA GLY A 43 -17.21 -7.84 9.81
C GLY A 43 -18.23 -8.63 10.63
N SER A 44 -18.59 -8.17 11.83
CA SER A 44 -19.64 -8.80 12.65
C SER A 44 -21.06 -8.35 12.30
N LYS A 45 -21.24 -7.34 11.43
CA LYS A 45 -22.55 -6.93 10.92
C LYS A 45 -22.93 -7.82 9.73
N TYR A 46 -23.65 -8.90 10.01
CA TYR A 46 -24.12 -9.95 9.09
C TYR A 46 -25.10 -9.51 7.98
N SER A 47 -25.06 -8.26 7.53
CA SER A 47 -25.69 -7.86 6.26
C SER A 47 -24.64 -7.19 5.38
N VAL A 48 -24.00 -8.02 4.55
CA VAL A 48 -23.03 -7.62 3.51
C VAL A 48 -23.62 -6.56 2.57
N GLU A 49 -24.94 -6.36 2.57
CA GLU A 49 -25.63 -5.35 1.77
C GLU A 49 -25.71 -3.94 2.41
N LEU A 50 -25.43 -3.78 3.72
CA LEU A 50 -25.69 -2.53 4.46
C LEU A 50 -24.65 -2.17 5.55
N ILE A 51 -23.39 -2.62 5.45
CA ILE A 51 -22.32 -1.73 5.94
C ILE A 51 -22.46 -0.52 5.04
N GLU A 52 -23.10 0.56 5.51
CA GLU A 52 -23.32 1.74 4.69
C GLU A 52 -21.99 2.07 4.01
N PHE A 53 -21.91 1.83 2.70
CA PHE A 53 -20.78 2.19 1.86
C PHE A 53 -20.41 3.67 2.09
N SER A 54 -21.38 4.45 2.58
CA SER A 54 -21.28 5.79 3.15
C SER A 54 -20.20 5.94 4.23
N GLU A 55 -20.10 5.08 5.25
CA GLU A 55 -19.21 5.27 6.41
C GLU A 55 -17.75 4.92 6.08
N LEU A 56 -17.51 3.97 5.17
CA LEU A 56 -16.17 3.68 4.66
C LEU A 56 -15.61 4.82 3.79
N HIS A 57 -16.49 5.55 3.12
CA HIS A 57 -16.14 6.66 2.23
C HIS A 57 -16.37 8.04 2.86
N LYS A 58 -16.86 8.09 4.09
CA LYS A 58 -17.20 9.33 4.80
C LYS A 58 -15.94 10.15 5.00
N PRO A 59 -15.83 11.34 4.36
CA PRO A 59 -14.65 12.17 4.51
C PRO A 59 -14.34 12.44 5.99
N GLY A 60 -13.13 12.11 6.43
CA GLY A 60 -12.72 12.27 7.83
C GLY A 60 -13.22 11.19 8.80
N GLY A 61 -13.91 10.15 8.31
CA GLY A 61 -14.28 8.97 9.08
C GLY A 61 -13.06 8.22 9.63
N LEU A 62 -13.24 7.48 10.72
CA LEU A 62 -12.14 6.77 11.38
C LEU A 62 -11.44 5.75 10.47
N TYR A 63 -12.21 5.05 9.61
CA TYR A 63 -11.64 4.13 8.62
C TYR A 63 -10.67 4.85 7.67
N LEU A 64 -11.07 5.99 7.11
CA LEU A 64 -10.19 6.77 6.25
C LEU A 64 -8.98 7.32 7.01
N LYS A 65 -9.11 7.70 8.29
CA LYS A 65 -7.96 8.12 9.09
C LYS A 65 -6.94 6.99 9.28
N VAL A 66 -7.42 5.76 9.52
CA VAL A 66 -6.56 4.57 9.60
C VAL A 66 -5.90 4.27 8.26
N TYR A 67 -6.67 4.33 7.16
CA TYR A 67 -6.13 4.21 5.80
C TYR A 67 -5.03 5.26 5.55
N TYR A 68 -5.29 6.54 5.81
CA TYR A 68 -4.31 7.61 5.64
C TYR A 68 -3.05 7.42 6.49
N PHE A 69 -3.20 6.87 7.70
CA PHE A 69 -2.06 6.59 8.57
C PHE A 69 -1.15 5.52 7.97
N PHE A 70 -1.71 4.41 7.49
CA PHE A 70 -0.89 3.36 6.87
C PHE A 70 -0.38 3.73 5.46
N HIS A 71 -1.00 4.69 4.79
CA HIS A 71 -0.58 5.16 3.46
C HIS A 71 0.15 6.51 3.51
N SER A 72 1.00 6.70 4.54
CA SER A 72 1.77 7.93 4.74
C SER A 72 3.24 7.60 4.98
N PHE A 73 4.14 8.44 4.46
CA PHE A 73 5.58 8.24 4.67
C PHE A 73 6.01 8.45 6.11
N LEU A 74 5.27 9.25 6.89
CA LEU A 74 5.68 9.59 8.23
C LEU A 74 5.64 8.37 9.19
N PRO A 75 4.51 7.63 9.33
CA PRO A 75 4.48 6.44 10.17
C PRO A 75 5.47 5.35 9.74
N ILE A 76 5.57 5.06 8.44
CA ILE A 76 6.55 4.08 7.95
C ILE A 76 7.98 4.51 8.21
N SER A 77 8.31 5.80 8.16
CA SER A 77 9.68 6.27 8.46
C SER A 77 10.05 6.09 9.92
N ILE A 78 9.09 6.24 10.84
CA ILE A 78 9.30 5.93 12.26
C ILE A 78 9.54 4.42 12.42
N VAL A 79 8.69 3.57 11.81
CA VAL A 79 8.85 2.10 11.86
C VAL A 79 10.18 1.67 11.23
N ALA A 80 10.56 2.25 10.10
CA ALA A 80 11.82 1.96 9.42
C ALA A 80 13.03 2.37 10.27
N GLY A 81 12.96 3.51 10.97
CA GLY A 81 13.99 3.91 11.93
C GLY A 81 14.12 2.93 13.10
N ILE A 82 13.00 2.44 13.65
CA ILE A 82 13.00 1.41 14.69
C ILE A 82 13.64 0.11 14.17
N ILE A 83 13.25 -0.35 12.98
CA ILE A 83 13.84 -1.55 12.36
C ILE A 83 15.33 -1.35 12.12
N ALA A 84 15.76 -0.18 11.64
CA ALA A 84 17.17 0.11 11.39
C ALA A 84 18.02 0.05 12.66
N ILE A 85 17.47 0.43 13.82
CA ILE A 85 18.17 0.39 15.10
C ILE A 85 18.20 -1.03 15.69
N PHE A 86 17.07 -1.72 15.73
CA PHE A 86 16.93 -2.98 16.48
C PHE A 86 17.08 -4.24 15.62
N ALA A 87 16.83 -4.15 14.32
CA ALA A 87 16.86 -5.25 13.38
C ALA A 87 17.41 -4.82 12.00
N PRO A 88 18.62 -4.22 11.93
CA PRO A 88 19.14 -3.57 10.73
C PRO A 88 19.12 -4.44 9.48
N ASN A 89 19.30 -5.77 9.63
CA ASN A 89 19.24 -6.75 8.55
C ASN A 89 17.87 -6.76 7.81
N TYR A 90 16.80 -6.32 8.48
CA TYR A 90 15.45 -6.24 7.93
C TYR A 90 15.11 -4.85 7.37
N THR A 91 15.99 -3.85 7.50
CA THR A 91 15.71 -2.49 6.99
C THR A 91 15.33 -2.49 5.52
N ILE A 92 15.95 -3.38 4.73
CA ILE A 92 15.68 -3.52 3.30
C ILE A 92 14.20 -3.79 2.99
N VAL A 93 13.47 -4.49 3.87
CA VAL A 93 12.05 -4.84 3.64
C VAL A 93 11.12 -3.64 3.79
N THR A 94 11.61 -2.51 4.29
CA THR A 94 10.83 -1.26 4.36
C THR A 94 10.71 -0.58 2.99
N LEU A 95 11.65 -0.83 2.05
CA LEU A 95 11.63 -0.23 0.72
C LEU A 95 10.35 -0.56 -0.09
N PRO A 96 9.83 -1.81 -0.10
CA PRO A 96 8.53 -2.15 -0.68
C PRO A 96 7.37 -1.33 -0.13
N TYR A 97 7.38 -1.03 1.17
CA TYR A 97 6.33 -0.21 1.79
C TYR A 97 6.40 1.23 1.28
N TYR A 98 7.61 1.79 1.17
CA TYR A 98 7.78 3.11 0.53
C TYR A 98 7.34 3.09 -0.92
N LEU A 99 7.73 2.06 -1.68
CA LEU A 99 7.32 1.90 -3.08
C LEU A 99 5.79 1.83 -3.20
N HIS A 100 5.13 1.09 -2.32
CA HIS A 100 3.66 1.04 -2.26
C HIS A 100 3.07 2.45 -2.19
N ILE A 101 3.49 3.28 -1.21
CA ILE A 101 2.99 4.65 -1.04
C ILE A 101 3.28 5.49 -2.28
N ILE A 102 4.49 5.38 -2.85
CA ILE A 102 4.87 6.12 -4.07
C ILE A 102 3.92 5.79 -5.22
N MET A 103 3.62 4.52 -5.45
CA MET A 103 2.69 4.10 -6.50
C MET A 103 1.27 4.62 -6.25
N ASP A 104 0.86 4.60 -4.99
CA ASP A 104 -0.47 5.03 -4.58
C ASP A 104 -0.70 6.54 -4.71
N ILE A 105 0.35 7.36 -4.52
CA ILE A 105 0.31 8.81 -4.79
C ILE A 105 -0.21 9.10 -6.21
N PHE A 106 0.16 8.28 -7.19
CA PHE A 106 -0.24 8.45 -8.59
C PHE A 106 -1.48 7.63 -9.00
N THR A 107 -1.90 6.65 -8.19
CA THR A 107 -2.98 5.70 -8.54
C THR A 107 -4.22 5.78 -7.64
N HIS A 108 -4.23 6.70 -6.69
CA HIS A 108 -5.40 7.01 -5.88
C HIS A 108 -5.84 8.47 -6.02
N ARG A 109 -7.16 8.69 -5.86
CA ARG A 109 -7.78 10.01 -6.01
C ARG A 109 -8.98 10.20 -5.09
N GLY A 110 -9.42 11.44 -4.93
CA GLY A 110 -10.58 11.78 -4.09
C GLY A 110 -10.34 11.45 -2.62
N VAL A 111 -11.32 10.79 -1.97
CA VAL A 111 -11.21 10.38 -0.56
C VAL A 111 -10.12 9.34 -0.32
N TRP A 112 -9.71 8.60 -1.36
CA TRP A 112 -8.65 7.61 -1.28
C TRP A 112 -7.27 8.18 -1.61
N ALA A 113 -7.17 9.46 -1.97
CA ALA A 113 -5.88 10.05 -2.31
C ALA A 113 -4.90 9.99 -1.13
N THR A 114 -3.71 9.47 -1.42
CA THR A 114 -2.64 9.21 -0.45
C THR A 114 -2.17 10.50 0.22
N ARG A 115 -2.29 10.55 1.55
CA ARG A 115 -1.89 11.70 2.37
C ARG A 115 -0.43 11.54 2.76
N ILE A 116 0.46 12.18 2.02
CA ILE A 116 1.90 11.90 2.01
C ILE A 116 2.55 12.01 3.39
N PHE A 117 2.11 12.99 4.19
CA PHE A 117 2.67 13.29 5.51
C PHE A 117 1.61 13.26 6.63
N TYR A 118 0.56 12.45 6.48
CA TYR A 118 -0.43 12.26 7.53
C TYR A 118 0.22 11.61 8.78
N PRO A 119 -0.15 12.00 10.01
CA PRO A 119 -1.24 12.92 10.40
C PRO A 119 -0.88 14.41 10.45
N ILE A 120 0.37 14.80 10.16
CA ILE A 120 0.81 16.20 10.27
C ILE A 120 0.24 17.07 9.14
N SER A 121 0.07 16.50 7.95
CA SER A 121 -0.48 17.21 6.78
C SER A 121 -1.43 16.34 5.97
N ASN A 122 -2.44 16.99 5.40
CA ASN A 122 -3.37 16.39 4.44
C ASN A 122 -2.94 16.60 2.97
N PHE A 123 -1.70 17.06 2.74
CA PHE A 123 -1.13 17.23 1.41
C PHE A 123 -1.16 15.91 0.63
N HIS A 124 -1.63 15.98 -0.61
CA HIS A 124 -1.86 14.85 -1.49
C HIS A 124 -1.92 15.32 -2.94
N PHE A 125 -1.63 14.42 -3.86
CA PHE A 125 -1.90 14.61 -5.28
C PHE A 125 -3.23 13.96 -5.66
N GLN A 126 -3.83 14.45 -6.75
CA GLN A 126 -4.96 13.76 -7.38
C GLN A 126 -4.41 12.83 -8.46
N GLY A 127 -4.19 11.57 -8.08
CA GLY A 127 -3.76 10.55 -9.02
C GLY A 127 -4.88 10.10 -9.96
N HIS A 128 -4.62 9.01 -10.66
CA HIS A 128 -5.60 8.37 -11.54
C HIS A 128 -6.36 7.29 -10.77
N ASN A 129 -7.66 7.11 -11.04
CA ASN A 129 -8.37 5.99 -10.45
C ASN A 129 -7.97 4.69 -11.16
N TRP A 130 -7.19 3.87 -10.47
CA TRP A 130 -6.77 2.54 -10.92
C TRP A 130 -7.93 1.69 -11.46
N TRP A 131 -9.02 1.56 -10.70
CA TRP A 131 -10.18 0.74 -11.05
C TRP A 131 -10.90 1.21 -12.32
N LYS A 132 -10.85 2.50 -12.62
CA LYS A 132 -11.48 3.07 -13.82
C LYS A 132 -10.56 3.10 -15.02
N ASN A 133 -9.24 2.99 -14.83
CA ASN A 133 -8.26 3.09 -15.91
C ASN A 133 -7.51 1.77 -16.11
N LYS A 134 -8.07 0.90 -16.95
CA LYS A 134 -7.52 -0.43 -17.27
C LYS A 134 -6.09 -0.37 -17.83
N TRP A 135 -5.71 0.71 -18.51
CA TRP A 135 -4.37 0.87 -19.07
C TRP A 135 -3.29 0.91 -17.99
N ILE A 136 -3.57 1.54 -16.85
CA ILE A 136 -2.61 1.59 -15.73
C ILE A 136 -2.38 0.18 -15.20
N SER A 137 -3.43 -0.64 -15.11
CA SER A 137 -3.31 -2.05 -14.71
C SER A 137 -2.51 -2.88 -15.71
N ILE A 138 -2.80 -2.77 -17.00
CA ILE A 138 -2.07 -3.49 -18.06
C ILE A 138 -0.59 -3.11 -18.04
N VAL A 139 -0.27 -1.81 -18.00
CA VAL A 139 1.11 -1.31 -17.96
C VAL A 139 1.81 -1.78 -16.69
N ASN A 140 1.14 -1.74 -15.55
CA ASN A 140 1.71 -2.19 -14.27
C ASN A 140 2.10 -3.67 -14.30
N TRP A 141 1.17 -4.54 -14.71
CA TRP A 141 1.45 -5.98 -14.78
C TRP A 141 2.48 -6.30 -15.88
N GLY A 142 2.40 -5.60 -17.02
CA GLY A 142 3.42 -5.70 -18.07
C GLY A 142 4.81 -5.32 -17.59
N ALA A 143 4.93 -4.23 -16.81
CA ALA A 143 6.19 -3.78 -16.22
C ALA A 143 6.75 -4.80 -15.21
N ILE A 144 5.91 -5.35 -14.33
CA ILE A 144 6.30 -6.42 -13.40
C ILE A 144 6.89 -7.60 -14.17
N VAL A 145 6.18 -8.10 -15.21
CA VAL A 145 6.64 -9.25 -15.99
C VAL A 145 7.95 -8.93 -16.70
N ALA A 146 8.02 -7.79 -17.41
CA ALA A 146 9.21 -7.39 -18.15
C ALA A 146 10.44 -7.27 -17.24
N ILE A 147 10.31 -6.61 -16.09
CA ILE A 147 11.41 -6.47 -15.13
C ILE A 147 11.83 -7.82 -14.57
N ASN A 148 10.89 -8.70 -14.22
CA ASN A 148 11.24 -10.03 -13.72
C ASN A 148 11.93 -10.90 -14.77
N LEU A 149 11.54 -10.79 -16.05
CA LEU A 149 12.23 -11.46 -17.16
C LEU A 149 13.64 -10.92 -17.33
N ILE A 150 13.83 -9.60 -17.29
CA ILE A 150 15.16 -8.98 -17.37
C ILE A 150 16.04 -9.46 -16.21
N ILE A 151 15.55 -9.43 -14.97
CA ILE A 151 16.27 -9.91 -13.79
C ILE A 151 16.57 -11.43 -13.87
N PHE A 152 15.72 -12.20 -14.56
CA PHE A 152 15.93 -13.64 -14.72
C PHE A 152 17.02 -13.95 -15.75
N ILE A 153 17.12 -13.14 -16.81
CA ILE A 153 18.13 -13.30 -17.87
C ILE A 153 19.51 -12.80 -17.42
N LEU A 154 19.56 -11.80 -16.51
CA LEU A 154 20.78 -11.19 -15.96
C LEU A 154 21.26 -11.82 -14.65
#